data_AF-A0A1V5Z3R8-F1
#
_entry.id   AF-A0A1V5Z3R8-F1
#
_cell.length_a   1.000
_cell.length_b   1.000
_cell.length_c   1.000
_cell.angle_alpha   90.00
_cell.angle_beta   90.00
_cell.angle_gamma   90.00
#
_symmetry.space_group_name_H-M   'P 1'
#
loop_
_entity.id
_entity.type
_entity.pdbx_description
1 polymer ?
#
loop_
_entity_poly.entity_id
_entity_poly.type
_entity_poly.pdbx_seq_one_letter_code
_entity_poly.pdbx_strand_id
1 'polypeptide(L)'
;MKKRNYDKNEVLDEIIRREPDYIQYVLPQRARADSVIQINYSSYGKEEGEKRNVYRVMLSMPEQEYCFEDIELNIDLCDLFKKSSHDFSLACTSHSPDSRKMRALVVDGELMPDTIHKIERQIEYQTGVAPINIFRNQEHITGTDLVRLVLSWQIINGRIALSNPSYR
;
A
#
# COMPACT_ATOMS: atom_id res chain seq x y z
N MET A 1 -1.38 22.62 -9.88
CA MET A 1 -2.71 22.12 -9.45
C MET A 1 -3.81 22.96 -10.11
N LYS A 2 -4.68 22.35 -10.93
CA LYS A 2 -5.96 23.01 -11.30
C LYS A 2 -6.70 23.30 -9.99
N LYS A 3 -6.96 24.58 -9.67
CA LYS A 3 -7.89 24.94 -8.60
C LYS A 3 -9.24 24.33 -8.97
N ARG A 4 -9.64 23.26 -8.26
CA ARG A 4 -11.01 22.75 -8.38
C ARG A 4 -11.90 23.86 -7.80
N ASN A 5 -12.93 24.30 -8.54
CA ASN A 5 -13.81 25.44 -8.19
C ASN A 5 -14.76 25.11 -7.01
N TYR A 6 -14.25 24.54 -5.93
CA TYR A 6 -15.04 24.24 -4.74
C TYR A 6 -14.70 25.23 -3.64
N ASP A 7 -15.72 25.73 -2.95
CA ASP A 7 -15.53 26.50 -1.73
C ASP A 7 -15.12 25.57 -0.58
N LYS A 8 -14.19 26.03 0.26
CA LYS A 8 -13.66 25.19 1.35
C LYS A 8 -14.75 24.86 2.37
N ASN A 9 -15.64 25.80 2.67
CA ASN A 9 -16.70 25.59 3.66
C ASN A 9 -17.76 24.63 3.10
N GLU A 10 -18.10 24.76 1.82
CA GLU A 10 -19.01 23.81 1.14
C GLU A 10 -18.50 22.36 1.23
N VAL A 11 -17.20 22.13 1.04
CA VAL A 11 -16.59 20.80 1.17
C VAL A 11 -16.65 20.30 2.62
N LEU A 12 -16.40 21.18 3.60
CA LEU A 12 -16.45 20.80 5.02
C LEU A 12 -17.87 20.45 5.47
N ASP A 13 -18.87 21.25 5.06
CA ASP A 13 -20.27 20.98 5.34
C ASP A 13 -20.72 19.65 4.72
N GLU A 14 -20.22 19.34 3.51
CA GLU A 14 -20.49 18.07 2.86
C GLU A 14 -19.89 16.87 3.60
N ILE A 15 -18.66 17.01 4.10
CA ILE A 15 -18.01 15.97 4.90
C ILE A 15 -18.83 15.70 6.17
N ILE A 16 -19.23 16.73 6.91
CA ILE A 16 -20.03 16.58 8.14
C ILE A 16 -21.38 15.92 7.81
N ARG A 17 -22.04 16.36 6.73
CA ARG A 17 -23.33 15.83 6.32
C ARG A 17 -23.26 14.35 5.91
N ARG A 18 -22.17 13.93 5.26
CA ARG A 18 -22.00 12.54 4.76
C ARG A 18 -21.40 11.58 5.78
N GLU A 19 -20.78 12.07 6.85
CA GLU A 19 -20.13 11.23 7.84
C GLU A 19 -21.07 10.15 8.44
N PRO A 20 -22.33 10.45 8.82
CA PRO A 20 -23.27 9.43 9.30
C PRO A 20 -23.55 8.34 8.26
N ASP A 21 -23.77 8.72 6.99
CA ASP A 21 -24.02 7.78 5.89
C ASP A 21 -22.78 6.93 5.59
N TYR A 22 -21.59 7.52 5.63
CA TYR A 22 -20.34 6.79 5.51
C TYR A 22 -20.22 5.71 6.60
N ILE A 23 -20.47 6.07 7.85
CA ILE A 23 -20.40 5.15 8.99
C ILE A 23 -21.46 4.05 8.86
N GLN A 24 -22.67 4.38 8.42
CA GLN A 24 -23.79 3.43 8.35
C GLN A 24 -23.71 2.48 7.15
N TYR A 25 -23.27 2.97 5.99
CA TYR A 25 -23.41 2.22 4.72
C TYR A 25 -22.08 1.85 4.05
N VAL A 26 -20.98 2.54 4.36
CA VAL A 26 -19.67 2.31 3.73
C VAL A 26 -18.71 1.60 4.67
N LEU A 27 -18.49 2.15 5.88
CA LEU A 27 -17.57 1.61 6.87
C LEU A 27 -17.78 0.11 7.19
N PRO A 28 -19.01 -0.42 7.28
CA PRO A 28 -19.23 -1.85 7.60
C PRO A 28 -18.64 -2.82 6.56
N GLN A 29 -18.38 -2.36 5.33
CA GLN A 29 -17.77 -3.18 4.27
C GLN A 29 -16.32 -3.56 4.61
N ARG A 30 -15.61 -2.73 5.41
CA ARG A 30 -14.24 -3.00 5.87
C ARG A 30 -14.11 -4.34 6.59
N ALA A 31 -15.12 -4.69 7.41
CA ALA A 31 -15.12 -5.93 8.17
C ALA A 31 -15.12 -7.19 7.30
N ARG A 32 -15.54 -7.10 6.03
CA ARG A 32 -15.58 -8.22 5.07
C ARG A 32 -14.44 -8.20 4.05
N ALA A 33 -13.57 -7.19 4.07
CA ALA A 33 -12.49 -7.08 3.10
C ALA A 33 -11.39 -8.14 3.37
N ASP A 34 -10.81 -8.69 2.30
CA ASP A 34 -9.61 -9.54 2.36
C ASP A 34 -8.35 -8.71 2.66
N SER A 35 -8.38 -7.44 2.28
CA SER A 35 -7.27 -6.51 2.51
C SER A 35 -7.80 -5.12 2.82
N VAL A 36 -7.19 -4.45 3.80
CA VAL A 36 -7.54 -3.08 4.19
C VAL A 36 -6.31 -2.20 4.09
N ILE A 37 -6.41 -1.13 3.31
CA ILE A 37 -5.38 -0.08 3.23
C ILE A 37 -5.82 1.09 4.12
N GLN A 38 -4.97 1.47 5.07
CA GLN A 38 -5.15 2.68 5.87
C GLN A 38 -4.04 3.67 5.52
N ILE A 39 -4.41 4.92 5.28
CA ILE A 39 -3.49 5.99 4.90
C ILE A 39 -3.58 7.08 5.95
N ASN A 40 -2.47 7.34 6.62
CA ASN A 40 -2.34 8.39 7.62
C ASN A 40 -1.23 9.35 7.19
N TYR A 41 -1.20 10.56 7.76
CA TYR A 41 -0.05 11.45 7.60
C TYR A 41 1.24 10.76 8.03
N SER A 42 2.32 11.04 7.30
CA SER A 42 3.66 10.52 7.61
C SER A 42 4.14 10.99 8.98
N SER A 43 4.88 10.12 9.67
CA SER A 43 5.61 10.47 10.89
C SER A 43 6.78 11.42 10.63
N TYR A 44 7.21 11.58 9.36
CA TYR A 44 8.28 12.49 8.94
C TYR A 44 7.79 13.90 8.58
N GLY A 45 6.47 14.13 8.55
CA GLY A 45 5.87 15.43 8.24
C GLY A 45 4.51 15.28 7.55
N LYS A 46 3.51 16.05 7.96
CA LYS A 46 2.16 15.96 7.37
C LYS A 46 2.13 16.54 5.95
N GLU A 47 2.92 17.57 5.73
CA GLU A 47 3.08 18.31 4.48
C GLU A 47 3.75 17.48 3.38
N GLU A 48 4.47 16.42 3.75
CA GLU A 48 5.18 15.56 2.81
C GLU A 48 4.21 14.72 1.96
N GLY A 49 2.99 14.47 2.47
CA GLY A 49 1.91 13.89 1.69
C GLY A 49 1.50 14.74 0.49
N GLU A 50 1.43 16.07 0.67
CA GLU A 50 1.05 16.99 -0.42
C GLU A 50 2.22 17.30 -1.37
N LYS A 51 3.45 17.36 -0.86
CA LYS A 51 4.65 17.69 -1.65
C LYS A 51 5.18 16.53 -2.47
N ARG A 52 5.26 15.35 -1.84
CA ARG A 52 6.01 14.17 -2.33
C ARG A 52 5.19 12.89 -2.31
N ASN A 53 3.91 12.96 -1.92
CA ASN A 53 3.03 11.79 -1.80
C ASN A 53 3.48 10.80 -0.71
N VAL A 54 4.22 11.29 0.30
CA VAL A 54 4.73 10.49 1.43
C VAL A 54 3.69 10.44 2.54
N TYR A 55 3.15 9.24 2.77
CA TYR A 55 2.17 8.94 3.80
C TYR A 55 2.61 7.70 4.57
N ARG A 56 2.12 7.59 5.82
CA ARG A 56 2.19 6.34 6.57
C ARG A 56 1.08 5.42 6.10
N VAL A 57 1.43 4.42 5.29
CA VAL A 57 0.49 3.48 4.69
C VAL A 57 0.56 2.14 5.44
N MET A 58 -0.60 1.62 5.80
CA MET A 58 -0.72 0.32 6.45
C MET A 58 -1.60 -0.60 5.62
N LEU A 59 -1.06 -1.75 5.22
CA LEU A 59 -1.76 -2.82 4.52
C LEU A 59 -2.03 -3.96 5.50
N SER A 60 -3.30 -4.21 5.82
CA SER A 60 -3.72 -5.31 6.69
C SER A 60 -4.34 -6.43 5.89
N MET A 61 -3.92 -7.67 6.16
CA MET A 61 -4.43 -8.90 5.56
C MET A 61 -4.66 -9.96 6.65
N PRO A 62 -5.61 -10.90 6.48
CA PRO A 62 -5.69 -12.08 7.34
C PRO A 62 -4.40 -12.91 7.23
N GLU A 63 -4.22 -13.87 8.13
CA GLU A 63 -3.11 -14.81 8.01
C GLU A 63 -3.16 -15.52 6.66
N GLN A 64 -2.00 -15.60 6.02
CA GLN A 64 -1.88 -16.09 4.67
C GLN A 64 -1.20 -17.45 4.69
N GLU A 65 -1.96 -18.48 4.32
CA GLU A 65 -1.50 -19.87 4.35
C GLU A 65 -0.82 -20.30 3.04
N TYR A 66 -1.04 -19.56 1.95
CA TYR A 66 -0.57 -19.90 0.61
C TYR A 66 0.21 -18.78 -0.07
N CYS A 67 1.38 -19.14 -0.59
CA CYS A 67 2.32 -18.29 -1.30
C CYS A 67 2.86 -19.11 -2.48
N PHE A 68 2.40 -18.84 -3.71
CA PHE A 68 2.79 -19.64 -4.88
C PHE A 68 4.27 -19.44 -5.31
N GLU A 69 4.83 -18.28 -5.00
CA GLU A 69 6.23 -17.93 -5.20
C GLU A 69 6.66 -16.96 -4.09
N ASP A 70 7.96 -16.89 -3.79
CA ASP A 70 8.47 -15.93 -2.81
C ASP A 70 8.46 -14.51 -3.39
N ILE A 71 7.89 -13.57 -2.63
CA ILE A 71 7.99 -12.13 -2.89
C ILE A 71 8.86 -11.48 -1.82
N GLU A 72 9.94 -10.83 -2.24
CA GLU A 72 10.93 -10.24 -1.33
C GLU A 72 11.18 -8.76 -1.61
N LEU A 73 11.33 -7.99 -0.52
CA LEU A 73 11.74 -6.60 -0.54
C LEU A 73 13.24 -6.53 -0.28
N ASN A 74 14.02 -5.92 -1.18
CA ASN A 74 15.48 -5.91 -1.09
C ASN A 74 15.99 -4.57 -0.60
N ILE A 75 16.35 -4.49 0.68
CA ILE A 75 16.87 -3.25 1.26
C ILE A 75 18.39 -3.29 1.21
N ASP A 76 19.00 -2.35 0.49
CA ASP A 76 20.44 -2.16 0.51
C ASP A 76 20.85 -1.47 1.83
N LEU A 77 21.50 -2.24 2.71
CA LEU A 77 21.94 -1.76 4.02
C LEU A 77 23.10 -0.75 3.96
N CYS A 78 23.89 -0.74 2.88
CA CYS A 78 24.96 0.24 2.69
C CYS A 78 24.37 1.60 2.31
N ASP A 79 23.35 1.60 1.46
CA ASP A 79 22.71 2.81 0.96
C ASP A 79 21.94 3.57 2.06
N LEU A 80 21.47 2.86 3.10
CA LEU A 80 20.84 3.46 4.28
C LEU A 80 21.69 4.54 4.95
N PHE A 81 23.01 4.39 4.94
CA PHE A 81 23.92 5.29 5.62
C PHE A 81 24.46 6.41 4.73
N LYS A 82 24.02 6.47 3.46
CA LYS A 82 24.37 7.59 2.57
C LYS A 82 23.63 8.84 3.02
N LYS A 83 24.35 9.98 3.03
CA LYS A 83 23.78 11.30 3.36
C LYS A 83 22.59 11.70 2.46
N SER A 84 22.53 11.18 1.24
CA SER A 84 21.45 11.42 0.29
C SER A 84 20.26 10.47 0.44
N SER A 85 20.31 9.50 1.37
CA SER A 85 19.20 8.59 1.62
C SER A 85 18.06 9.33 2.30
N HIS A 86 16.85 9.05 1.85
CA HIS A 86 15.64 9.50 2.51
C HIS A 86 15.32 8.60 3.70
N ASP A 87 14.64 9.16 4.70
CA ASP A 87 14.18 8.39 5.85
C ASP A 87 13.03 7.46 5.43
N PHE A 88 13.03 6.25 5.99
CA PHE A 88 11.89 5.35 5.91
C PHE A 88 11.79 4.44 7.13
N SER A 89 10.61 3.84 7.30
CA SER A 89 10.40 2.76 8.24
C SER A 89 9.53 1.67 7.65
N LEU A 90 9.84 0.43 8.03
CA LEU A 90 9.08 -0.77 7.71
C LEU A 90 8.82 -1.52 9.00
N ALA A 91 7.56 -1.87 9.23
CA ALA A 91 7.18 -2.67 10.39
C ALA A 91 6.13 -3.71 9.99
N CYS A 92 6.16 -4.85 10.67
CA CYS A 92 5.09 -5.84 10.64
C CYS A 92 4.46 -5.94 12.02
N THR A 93 3.15 -5.76 12.12
CA THR A 93 2.40 -5.86 13.38
C THR A 93 1.22 -6.80 13.23
N SER A 94 0.72 -7.32 14.35
CA SER A 94 -0.57 -8.02 14.40
C SER A 94 -1.57 -7.15 15.13
N HIS A 95 -2.79 -7.06 14.61
CA HIS A 95 -3.87 -6.28 15.22
C HIS A 95 -5.24 -6.92 14.93
N SER A 96 -6.30 -6.33 15.45
CA SER A 96 -7.65 -6.90 15.33
C SER A 96 -8.73 -5.88 14.96
N PRO A 97 -8.64 -5.25 13.77
CA PRO A 97 -9.69 -4.37 13.30
C PRO A 97 -10.99 -5.17 13.10
N ASP A 98 -12.12 -4.58 13.46
CA ASP A 98 -13.45 -5.20 13.31
C ASP A 98 -13.56 -6.60 13.93
N SER A 99 -12.82 -6.85 15.03
CA SER A 99 -12.74 -8.15 15.74
C SER A 99 -12.15 -9.30 14.91
N ARG A 100 -11.41 -9.01 13.83
CA ARG A 100 -10.73 -10.00 12.99
C ARG A 100 -9.22 -9.92 13.20
N LYS A 101 -8.57 -11.04 13.51
CA LYS A 101 -7.10 -11.10 13.59
C LYS A 101 -6.50 -10.88 12.20
N MET A 102 -5.62 -9.89 12.09
CA MET A 102 -4.94 -9.54 10.85
C MET A 102 -3.47 -9.23 11.13
N ARG A 103 -2.61 -9.44 10.14
CA ARG A 103 -1.25 -8.94 10.11
C ARG A 103 -1.18 -7.71 9.22
N ALA A 104 -0.37 -6.74 9.61
CA ALA A 104 -0.23 -5.48 8.93
C ALA A 104 1.22 -5.21 8.54
N LEU A 105 1.44 -4.88 7.27
CA LEU A 105 2.67 -4.22 6.79
C LEU A 105 2.45 -2.71 6.93
N VAL A 106 3.34 -2.04 7.67
CA VAL A 106 3.36 -0.59 7.83
C VAL A 106 4.58 -0.04 7.11
N VAL A 107 4.36 0.92 6.22
CA VAL A 107 5.38 1.60 5.42
C VAL A 107 5.23 3.11 5.63
N ASP A 108 6.32 3.79 5.92
CA ASP A 108 6.37 5.26 6.01
C ASP A 108 7.70 5.76 5.46
N GLY A 109 7.71 6.96 4.88
CA GLY A 109 8.88 7.53 4.20
C GLY A 109 9.06 7.02 2.76
N GLU A 110 10.31 7.01 2.31
CA GLU A 110 10.70 6.81 0.91
C GLU A 110 11.77 5.73 0.76
N LEU A 111 11.52 4.75 -0.11
CA LEU A 111 12.46 3.68 -0.45
C LEU A 111 13.17 3.99 -1.79
N MET A 112 14.34 3.38 -2.00
CA MET A 112 15.03 3.44 -3.29
C MET A 112 14.30 2.59 -4.34
N PRO A 113 14.18 3.01 -5.61
CA PRO A 113 13.51 2.24 -6.67
C PRO A 113 14.00 0.80 -6.81
N ASP A 114 15.31 0.58 -6.66
CA ASP A 114 15.91 -0.75 -6.75
C ASP A 114 15.33 -1.76 -5.74
N THR A 115 14.73 -1.27 -4.65
CA THR A 115 14.11 -2.07 -3.58
C THR A 115 12.96 -2.95 -4.08
N ILE A 116 12.27 -2.51 -5.14
CA ILE A 116 11.06 -3.16 -5.70
C ILE A 116 11.30 -3.88 -7.04
N HIS A 117 12.50 -3.78 -7.63
CA HIS A 117 12.76 -4.32 -8.97
C HIS A 117 12.49 -5.84 -9.09
N LYS A 118 12.73 -6.63 -8.04
CA LYS A 118 12.40 -8.06 -8.06
C LYS A 118 10.89 -8.29 -8.12
N ILE A 119 10.12 -7.51 -7.35
CA ILE A 119 8.66 -7.58 -7.33
C ILE A 119 8.09 -7.21 -8.70
N GLU A 120 8.60 -6.14 -9.32
CA GLU A 120 8.17 -5.72 -10.66
C GLU A 120 8.40 -6.83 -11.69
N ARG A 121 9.62 -7.39 -11.76
CA ARG A 121 9.96 -8.46 -12.70
C ARG A 121 9.13 -9.74 -12.50
N GLN A 122 8.81 -10.09 -11.26
CA GLN A 122 7.95 -11.23 -10.96
C GLN A 122 6.52 -11.00 -11.47
N ILE A 123 5.94 -9.82 -11.23
CA ILE A 123 4.61 -9.48 -11.74
C ILE A 123 4.61 -9.44 -13.28
N GLU A 124 5.65 -8.89 -13.92
CA GLU A 124 5.79 -8.89 -15.39
C GLU A 124 5.80 -10.31 -15.95
N TYR A 125 6.57 -11.19 -15.32
CA TYR A 125 6.67 -12.59 -15.72
C TYR A 125 5.32 -13.31 -15.61
N GLN A 126 4.60 -13.14 -14.50
CA GLN A 126 3.33 -13.82 -14.27
C GLN A 126 2.18 -13.26 -15.12
N THR A 127 2.21 -11.96 -15.43
CA THR A 127 1.15 -11.32 -16.23
C THR A 127 1.39 -11.38 -17.73
N GLY A 128 2.63 -11.62 -18.16
CA GLY A 128 3.05 -11.46 -19.56
C GLY A 128 3.00 -10.01 -20.04
N VAL A 129 2.75 -9.05 -19.14
CA VAL A 129 2.72 -7.61 -19.43
C VAL A 129 4.05 -7.03 -18.98
N ALA A 130 4.88 -6.66 -19.93
CA ALA A 130 6.15 -6.01 -19.66
C ALA A 130 6.40 -4.82 -20.61
N PRO A 131 7.01 -3.74 -20.13
CA PRO A 131 7.42 -3.53 -18.74
C PRO A 131 6.33 -2.86 -17.90
N ILE A 132 6.11 -3.30 -16.65
CA ILE A 132 5.28 -2.58 -15.67
C ILE A 132 6.11 -1.50 -14.99
N ASN A 133 6.71 -0.61 -15.77
CA ASN A 133 7.46 0.50 -15.18
C ASN A 133 6.52 1.59 -14.66
N ILE A 134 5.57 1.23 -13.78
CA ILE A 134 4.60 2.14 -13.16
C ILE A 134 5.35 3.28 -12.45
N PHE A 135 6.61 3.01 -12.03
CA PHE A 135 7.48 3.94 -11.32
C PHE A 135 8.78 4.31 -12.06
N ARG A 136 8.90 4.08 -13.39
CA ARG A 136 10.18 4.30 -14.15
C ARG A 136 10.84 5.65 -13.96
N ASN A 137 10.03 6.67 -13.69
CA ASN A 137 10.44 8.07 -13.58
C ASN A 137 10.35 8.59 -12.14
N GLN A 138 10.13 7.73 -11.16
CA GLN A 138 10.14 8.12 -9.76
C GLN A 138 11.54 7.93 -9.19
N GLU A 139 12.07 8.99 -8.58
CA GLU A 139 13.36 8.93 -7.88
C GLU A 139 13.27 8.10 -6.59
N HIS A 140 12.06 7.98 -6.03
CA HIS A 140 11.76 7.30 -4.77
C HIS A 140 10.44 6.55 -4.84
N ILE A 141 10.29 5.53 -3.99
CA ILE A 141 9.09 4.70 -3.87
C ILE A 141 8.41 5.01 -2.54
N THR A 142 7.13 5.43 -2.60
CA THR A 142 6.34 5.71 -1.39
C THR A 142 5.67 4.44 -0.86
N GLY A 143 5.18 4.48 0.38
CA GLY A 143 4.34 3.40 0.92
C GLY A 143 3.11 3.09 0.08
N THR A 144 2.56 4.08 -0.64
CA THR A 144 1.42 3.87 -1.53
C THR A 144 1.81 3.02 -2.75
N ASP A 145 3.00 3.27 -3.30
CA ASP A 145 3.51 2.59 -4.49
C ASP A 145 3.84 1.12 -4.16
N LEU A 146 4.53 0.89 -3.04
CA LEU A 146 4.82 -0.47 -2.57
C LEU A 146 3.54 -1.28 -2.30
N VAL A 147 2.55 -0.69 -1.61
CA VAL A 147 1.30 -1.39 -1.29
C VAL A 147 0.50 -1.76 -2.55
N ARG A 148 0.54 -0.94 -3.61
CA ARG A 148 -0.07 -1.29 -4.91
C ARG A 148 0.59 -2.50 -5.54
N LEU A 149 1.92 -2.59 -5.52
CA LEU A 149 2.64 -3.75 -6.05
C LEU A 149 2.31 -5.02 -5.27
N VAL A 150 2.36 -4.95 -3.92
CA VAL A 150 2.02 -6.07 -3.05
C VAL A 150 0.59 -6.55 -3.30
N LEU A 151 -0.38 -5.64 -3.37
CA LEU A 151 -1.78 -6.03 -3.65
C LEU A 151 -1.96 -6.62 -5.05
N SER A 152 -1.28 -6.08 -6.06
CA SER A 152 -1.33 -6.62 -7.42
C SER A 152 -0.80 -8.04 -7.47
N TRP A 153 0.33 -8.29 -6.80
CA TRP A 153 0.90 -9.61 -6.65
C TRP A 153 -0.03 -10.57 -5.88
N GLN A 154 -0.69 -10.09 -4.82
CA GLN A 154 -1.64 -10.89 -4.05
C GLN A 154 -2.89 -11.29 -4.85
N ILE A 155 -3.37 -10.43 -5.75
CA ILE A 155 -4.46 -10.76 -6.66
C ILE A 155 -4.03 -11.87 -7.64
N ILE A 156 -2.80 -11.82 -8.15
CA ILE A 156 -2.22 -12.87 -9.01
C ILE A 156 -2.12 -14.18 -8.22
N ASN A 157 -1.54 -14.15 -7.01
CA ASN A 157 -1.44 -15.31 -6.11
C ASN A 157 -2.81 -15.95 -5.86
N GLY A 158 -3.81 -15.14 -5.47
CA GLY A 158 -5.17 -15.61 -5.23
C GLY A 158 -5.82 -16.22 -6.47
N ARG A 159 -5.57 -15.65 -7.66
CA ARG A 159 -6.08 -16.20 -8.92
C ARG A 159 -5.45 -17.56 -9.25
N ILE A 160 -4.15 -17.72 -9.04
CA ILE A 160 -3.44 -19.00 -9.26
C ILE A 160 -3.96 -20.06 -8.29
N ALA A 161 -4.08 -19.72 -7.00
CA ALA A 161 -4.64 -20.60 -5.97
C ALA A 161 -6.04 -21.09 -6.35
N LEU A 162 -6.91 -20.20 -6.83
CA LEU A 162 -8.28 -20.54 -7.22
C LEU A 162 -8.35 -21.54 -8.38
N SER A 163 -7.40 -21.50 -9.32
CA SER A 163 -7.33 -22.46 -10.43
C SER A 163 -6.72 -23.81 -10.08
N ASN A 164 -6.07 -23.93 -8.92
CA ASN A 164 -5.36 -25.15 -8.53
C ASN A 164 -6.08 -25.83 -7.35
N PRO A 165 -6.83 -26.92 -7.58
CA PRO A 165 -7.60 -27.59 -6.53
C PRO A 165 -6.75 -28.25 -5.43
N SER A 166 -5.43 -28.34 -5.61
CA SER A 166 -4.49 -28.90 -4.63
C SER A 166 -4.21 -27.97 -3.43
N TYR A 167 -4.73 -26.74 -3.42
CA TYR A 167 -4.45 -25.72 -2.39
C TYR A 167 -5.72 -25.23 -1.68
N ARG A 168 -6.80 -26.02 -1.70
CA ARG A 168 -8.02 -25.80 -0.89
C ARG A 168 -8.07 -26.71 0.31
#